data_AF-A0A956K6E3-F1
#
_entry.id   AF-A0A956K6E3-F1
#
_cell.length_a   1.000
_cell.length_b   1.000
_cell.length_c   1.000
_cell.angle_alpha   90.00
_cell.angle_beta   90.00
_cell.angle_gamma   90.00
#
_symmetry.space_group_name_H-M   'P 1'
#
loop_
_entity.id
_entity.type
_entity.pdbx_description
1 polymer ?
#
loop_
_entity_poly.entity_id
_entity_poly.type
_entity_poly.pdbx_seq_one_letter_code
_entity_poly.pdbx_strand_id
1 'polypeptide(L)'
;SRHETDGLEAWSMAGPDDWRCGRSGFEAALAPPLPATPLGAASVLRIDGEGRARVVSRCDEQGCTLEPAAADDRLDLVALDFGFWHYPALAGDDLSAALLEQQAQLLTALQAQPGPPRLLLSPIPVDSVGTHGFGGRLQRTGFRYLPPAVQQALLAGTFVGVVSGLERSLQVAKDLEGAIIRGDRSFPRTPVFQVISGAAGGSIHTPITSRGNGLIPEIESEHLGFVRLLVDRDSVDIRVHARVAGRWQEASVVLPLVPELRGEVEPAVTIQPCQGCDPVDAAADGDVVVPRGERPR
;
A
#
# COMPACT_ATOMS: atom_id res chain seq x y z
N SER A 1 5.35 24.75 21.93
CA SER A 1 4.00 25.01 21.38
C SER A 1 3.05 23.98 21.97
N ARG A 2 2.06 24.42 22.76
CA ARG A 2 0.94 23.55 23.15
C ARG A 2 0.00 23.51 21.95
N HIS A 3 -0.17 22.35 21.31
CA HIS A 3 -1.31 22.13 20.43
C HIS A 3 -2.51 21.89 21.35
N GLU A 4 -3.46 22.83 21.34
CA GLU A 4 -4.78 22.60 21.92
C GLU A 4 -5.43 21.43 21.17
N THR A 5 -5.82 20.41 21.92
CA THR A 5 -6.42 19.15 21.45
C THR A 5 -7.94 19.31 21.33
N ASP A 6 -8.40 20.21 20.48
CA ASP A 6 -9.77 20.18 19.97
C ASP A 6 -9.72 19.56 18.56
N GLY A 7 -10.42 18.44 18.33
CA GLY A 7 -10.52 17.81 17.00
C GLY A 7 -9.74 16.51 16.75
N LEU A 8 -9.37 15.73 17.77
CA LEU A 8 -8.79 14.39 17.56
C LEU A 8 -9.86 13.39 17.10
N GLU A 9 -10.05 13.28 15.79
CA GLU A 9 -10.76 12.16 15.19
C GLU A 9 -9.81 10.99 14.98
N ALA A 10 -10.17 9.82 15.51
CA ALA A 10 -9.43 8.59 15.29
C ALA A 10 -10.25 7.65 14.41
N TRP A 11 -9.59 7.03 13.44
CA TRP A 11 -10.18 6.09 12.52
C TRP A 11 -9.41 4.78 12.56
N SER A 12 -10.11 3.66 12.38
CA SER A 12 -9.50 2.34 12.39
C SER A 12 -10.00 1.50 11.23
N MET A 13 -9.11 0.75 10.60
CA MET A 13 -9.45 -0.26 9.61
C MET A 13 -9.08 -1.63 10.18
N ALA A 14 -9.86 -2.67 9.85
CA ALA A 14 -9.54 -4.02 10.27
C ALA A 14 -8.19 -4.48 9.70
N GLY A 15 -7.43 -5.20 10.51
CA GLY A 15 -6.23 -5.92 10.07
C GLY A 15 -6.39 -7.43 10.21
N PRO A 16 -5.38 -8.23 9.80
CA PRO A 16 -5.43 -9.69 9.90
C PRO A 16 -5.75 -10.23 11.30
N ASP A 17 -5.39 -9.49 12.36
CA ASP A 17 -5.71 -9.88 13.74
C ASP A 17 -7.17 -9.57 14.11
N ASP A 18 -7.75 -8.47 13.64
CA ASP A 18 -9.19 -8.17 13.80
C ASP A 18 -10.06 -9.23 13.11
N TRP A 19 -9.65 -9.68 11.92
CA TRP A 19 -10.27 -10.77 11.20
C TRP A 19 -10.28 -12.08 11.98
N ARG A 20 -9.19 -12.42 12.68
CA ARG A 20 -9.14 -13.60 13.57
C ARG A 20 -10.11 -13.49 14.73
N CYS A 21 -10.44 -12.27 15.14
CA CYS A 21 -11.45 -11.98 16.15
C CYS A 21 -12.86 -11.85 15.57
N GLY A 22 -13.08 -12.21 14.29
CA GLY A 22 -14.37 -12.21 13.64
C GLY A 22 -14.86 -10.83 13.18
N ARG A 23 -13.96 -9.85 13.02
CA ARG A 23 -14.28 -8.51 12.51
C ARG A 23 -13.87 -8.44 11.04
N SER A 24 -14.83 -8.45 10.13
CA SER A 24 -14.56 -8.42 8.69
C SER A 24 -14.43 -7.00 8.12
N GLY A 25 -14.71 -5.99 8.95
CA GLY A 25 -14.75 -4.59 8.52
C GLY A 25 -16.04 -4.23 7.78
N PHE A 26 -16.84 -5.20 7.33
CA PHE A 26 -18.15 -4.95 6.73
C PHE A 26 -19.17 -4.45 7.77
N GLU A 27 -18.98 -4.82 9.04
CA GLU A 27 -19.90 -4.50 10.14
C GLU A 27 -19.69 -3.09 10.73
N ALA A 28 -18.95 -2.20 10.06
CA ALA A 28 -18.61 -0.86 10.58
C ALA A 28 -19.85 -0.04 11.02
N ALA A 29 -21.05 -0.34 10.49
CA ALA A 29 -22.31 0.27 10.89
C ALA A 29 -22.88 -0.21 12.25
N LEU A 30 -22.33 -1.25 12.88
CA LEU A 30 -22.95 -1.98 14.01
C LEU A 30 -22.13 -1.99 15.31
N ALA A 31 -20.91 -1.45 15.34
CA ALA A 31 -20.08 -1.47 16.54
C ALA A 31 -20.25 -0.20 17.41
N PRO A 32 -20.43 -0.31 18.74
CA PRO A 32 -20.41 0.83 19.65
C PRO A 32 -19.04 1.53 19.61
N PRO A 33 -18.93 2.82 20.00
CA PRO A 33 -17.73 3.60 19.76
C PRO A 33 -16.55 3.01 20.55
N LEU A 34 -15.63 2.40 19.81
CA LEU A 34 -14.24 2.25 20.20
C LEU A 34 -13.60 3.65 20.25
N PRO A 35 -12.38 3.82 20.79
CA PRO A 35 -11.71 5.12 20.74
C PRO A 35 -11.49 5.65 19.30
N ALA A 36 -11.79 4.86 18.26
CA ALA A 36 -11.75 5.22 16.85
C ALA A 36 -13.02 4.76 16.11
N THR A 37 -13.40 5.51 15.08
CA THR A 37 -14.49 5.18 14.15
C THR A 37 -14.01 4.10 13.16
N PRO A 38 -14.70 2.94 13.06
CA PRO A 38 -14.33 1.91 12.12
C PRO A 38 -14.61 2.34 10.67
N LEU A 39 -13.64 2.13 9.79
CA LEU A 39 -13.80 2.20 8.34
C LEU A 39 -14.29 0.85 7.82
N GLY A 40 -15.08 0.90 6.75
CA GLY A 40 -15.48 -0.29 6.02
C GLY A 40 -14.27 -0.98 5.36
N ALA A 41 -14.48 -2.18 4.81
CA ALA A 41 -13.44 -2.88 4.04
C ALA A 41 -12.97 -2.11 2.79
N ALA A 42 -13.84 -1.25 2.24
CA ALA A 42 -13.53 -0.29 1.20
C ALA A 42 -14.16 1.06 1.57
N SER A 43 -13.35 2.09 1.79
CA SER A 43 -13.86 3.42 2.17
C SER A 43 -12.90 4.54 1.76
N VAL A 44 -13.43 5.74 1.57
CA VAL A 44 -12.65 6.96 1.31
C VAL A 44 -12.98 7.97 2.38
N LEU A 45 -11.96 8.37 3.12
CA LEU A 45 -12.00 9.47 4.07
C LEU A 45 -11.35 10.69 3.42
N ARG A 46 -12.11 11.78 3.26
CA ARG A 46 -11.61 13.03 2.70
C ARG A 46 -11.26 14.01 3.81
N ILE A 47 -10.10 14.63 3.67
CA ILE A 47 -9.58 15.65 4.58
C ILE A 47 -9.63 17.02 3.90
N ASP A 48 -10.23 18.00 4.57
CA ASP A 48 -10.29 19.38 4.09
C ASP A 48 -9.11 20.25 4.53
N GLY A 49 -9.10 21.52 4.11
CA GLY A 49 -8.06 22.49 4.44
C GLY A 49 -7.96 22.85 5.93
N GLU A 50 -8.98 22.53 6.73
CA GLU A 50 -8.97 22.70 8.19
C GLU A 50 -8.53 21.43 8.92
N GLY A 51 -8.30 20.33 8.18
CA GLY A 51 -7.91 19.03 8.72
C GLY A 51 -9.08 18.19 9.21
N ARG A 52 -10.33 18.56 8.90
CA ARG A 52 -11.51 17.77 9.27
C ARG A 52 -11.65 16.60 8.31
N ALA A 53 -12.00 15.43 8.85
CA ALA A 53 -12.12 14.22 8.07
C ALA A 53 -13.59 13.78 7.95
N ARG A 54 -13.98 13.28 6.78
CA ARG A 54 -15.34 12.75 6.56
C ARG A 54 -15.32 11.59 5.58
N VAL A 55 -16.18 10.59 5.78
CA VAL A 55 -16.34 9.49 4.81
C VAL A 55 -17.14 10.02 3.62
N VAL A 56 -16.55 9.97 2.43
CA VAL A 56 -17.15 10.46 1.17
C VAL A 56 -17.51 9.34 0.20
N SER A 57 -17.22 8.10 0.57
CA SER A 57 -17.57 6.92 -0.22
C SER A 57 -18.82 6.25 0.34
N ARG A 58 -19.66 5.74 -0.57
CA ARG A 58 -20.71 4.80 -0.22
C ARG A 58 -20.63 3.61 -1.17
N CYS A 59 -20.47 2.42 -0.60
CA CYS A 59 -20.49 1.16 -1.35
C CYS A 59 -21.68 0.32 -0.89
N ASP A 60 -22.41 -0.23 -1.85
CA ASP A 60 -23.51 -1.18 -1.65
C ASP A 60 -23.49 -2.25 -2.74
N GLU A 61 -24.53 -3.08 -2.81
CA GLU A 61 -24.65 -4.16 -3.80
C GLU A 61 -24.64 -3.67 -5.25
N GLN A 62 -24.94 -2.38 -5.50
CA GLN A 62 -25.06 -1.81 -6.84
C GLN A 62 -23.77 -1.12 -7.31
N GLY A 63 -22.82 -0.91 -6.40
CA GLY A 63 -21.54 -0.27 -6.72
C GLY A 63 -21.01 0.60 -5.59
N CYS A 64 -19.91 1.30 -5.91
CA CYS A 64 -19.35 2.34 -5.07
C CYS A 64 -19.52 3.72 -5.71
N THR A 65 -19.94 4.68 -4.90
CA THR A 65 -20.07 6.09 -5.28
C THR A 65 -19.19 6.97 -4.40
N LEU A 66 -18.79 8.11 -4.95
CA LEU A 66 -17.95 9.12 -4.28
C LEU A 66 -18.64 10.47 -4.35
N GLU A 67 -18.62 11.20 -3.24
CA GLU A 67 -18.97 12.62 -3.26
C GLU A 67 -17.93 13.40 -4.08
N PRO A 68 -18.34 14.34 -4.95
CA PRO A 68 -17.41 15.19 -5.69
C PRO A 68 -16.49 15.98 -4.76
N ALA A 69 -15.25 16.21 -5.19
CA ALA A 69 -14.30 17.03 -4.44
C ALA A 69 -14.68 18.52 -4.48
N ALA A 70 -14.59 19.18 -3.33
CA ALA A 70 -14.66 20.62 -3.17
C ALA A 70 -13.26 21.24 -3.32
N ALA A 71 -13.22 22.57 -3.49
CA ALA A 71 -11.97 23.29 -3.75
C ALA A 71 -11.00 23.34 -2.53
N ASP A 72 -11.54 23.18 -1.33
CA ASP A 72 -10.81 23.18 -0.06
C ASP A 72 -10.35 21.77 0.36
N ASP A 73 -10.82 20.71 -0.31
CA ASP A 73 -10.37 19.35 -0.06
C ASP A 73 -8.87 19.20 -0.38
N ARG A 74 -8.14 18.47 0.48
CA ARG A 74 -6.66 18.38 0.45
C ARG A 74 -6.13 16.98 0.20
N LEU A 75 -6.79 15.97 0.73
CA LEU A 75 -6.28 14.60 0.70
C LEU A 75 -7.44 13.61 0.78
N ASP A 76 -7.35 12.53 -0.01
CA ASP A 76 -8.18 11.34 0.18
C ASP A 76 -7.35 10.23 0.83
N LEU A 77 -7.82 9.70 1.94
CA LEU A 77 -7.33 8.45 2.52
C LEU A 77 -8.26 7.31 2.05
N VAL A 78 -7.75 6.43 1.22
CA VAL A 78 -8.50 5.31 0.65
C VAL A 78 -8.17 4.05 1.43
N ALA A 79 -9.08 3.63 2.30
CA ALA A 79 -8.95 2.40 3.07
C ALA A 79 -9.39 1.20 2.23
N LEU A 80 -8.47 0.27 2.00
CA LEU A 80 -8.73 -1.02 1.38
C LEU A 80 -8.19 -2.13 2.30
N ASP A 81 -9.10 -2.90 2.88
CA ASP A 81 -8.75 -4.08 3.65
C ASP A 81 -8.73 -5.30 2.74
N PHE A 82 -7.53 -5.73 2.36
CA PHE A 82 -7.29 -7.00 1.67
C PHE A 82 -6.43 -7.93 2.54
N GLY A 83 -6.53 -7.83 3.86
CA GLY A 83 -5.86 -8.74 4.79
C GLY A 83 -6.26 -10.20 4.54
N PHE A 84 -7.54 -10.47 4.31
CA PHE A 84 -8.06 -11.81 4.01
C PHE A 84 -7.44 -12.44 2.75
N TRP A 85 -7.05 -11.65 1.74
CA TRP A 85 -6.41 -12.15 0.52
C TRP A 85 -5.06 -12.83 0.82
N HIS A 86 -4.29 -12.28 1.76
CA HIS A 86 -2.99 -12.82 2.18
C HIS A 86 -3.11 -13.89 3.29
N TYR A 87 -4.32 -14.08 3.80
CA TYR A 87 -4.64 -15.01 4.88
C TYR A 87 -6.01 -15.65 4.59
N PRO A 88 -6.12 -16.55 3.59
CA PRO A 88 -7.41 -17.07 3.12
C PRO A 88 -8.18 -17.85 4.18
N ALA A 89 -7.52 -18.31 5.24
CA ALA A 89 -8.20 -18.94 6.39
C ALA A 89 -9.07 -17.96 7.20
N LEU A 90 -9.00 -16.65 6.93
CA LEU A 90 -9.74 -15.62 7.65
C LEU A 90 -11.13 -15.33 7.06
N ALA A 91 -11.40 -15.74 5.82
CA ALA A 91 -12.67 -15.48 5.14
C ALA A 91 -13.03 -16.66 4.23
N GLY A 92 -14.33 -16.96 4.11
CA GLY A 92 -14.80 -17.90 3.09
C GLY A 92 -14.68 -17.33 1.68
N ASP A 93 -14.76 -18.20 0.66
CA ASP A 93 -14.60 -17.80 -0.75
C ASP A 93 -15.64 -16.76 -1.18
N ASP A 94 -16.91 -16.93 -0.81
CA ASP A 94 -18.00 -16.01 -1.16
C ASP A 94 -17.78 -14.60 -0.58
N LEU A 95 -17.40 -14.53 0.71
CA LEU A 95 -17.11 -13.26 1.38
C LEU A 95 -15.89 -12.59 0.75
N SER A 96 -14.84 -13.37 0.47
CA SER A 96 -13.62 -12.87 -0.17
C SER A 96 -13.93 -12.29 -1.55
N ALA A 97 -14.73 -12.98 -2.36
CA ALA A 97 -15.14 -12.52 -3.68
C ALA A 97 -15.92 -11.20 -3.61
N ALA A 98 -16.92 -11.12 -2.72
CA ALA A 98 -17.72 -9.90 -2.54
C ALA A 98 -16.89 -8.69 -2.10
N LEU A 99 -15.93 -8.89 -1.20
CA LEU A 99 -15.03 -7.82 -0.73
C LEU A 99 -14.06 -7.35 -1.81
N LEU A 100 -13.50 -8.28 -2.59
CA LEU A 100 -12.62 -7.93 -3.71
C LEU A 100 -13.37 -7.19 -4.81
N GLU A 101 -14.61 -7.60 -5.09
CA GLU A 101 -15.48 -6.91 -6.04
C GLU A 101 -15.80 -5.48 -5.57
N GLN A 102 -16.20 -5.30 -4.31
CA GLN A 102 -16.46 -3.97 -3.75
C GLN A 102 -15.21 -3.05 -3.82
N GLN A 103 -14.03 -3.57 -3.48
CA GLN A 103 -12.78 -2.81 -3.57
C GLN A 103 -12.44 -2.44 -5.02
N ALA A 104 -12.66 -3.35 -5.97
CA ALA A 104 -12.47 -3.07 -7.40
C ALA A 104 -13.42 -1.97 -7.90
N GLN A 105 -14.70 -2.02 -7.49
CA GLN A 105 -15.69 -0.99 -7.83
C GLN A 105 -15.30 0.39 -7.26
N LEU A 106 -14.80 0.45 -6.02
CA LEU A 106 -14.32 1.71 -5.44
C LEU A 106 -13.13 2.28 -6.22
N LEU A 107 -12.18 1.43 -6.60
CA LEU A 107 -11.01 1.83 -7.40
C LEU A 107 -11.41 2.34 -8.78
N THR A 108 -12.39 1.70 -9.44
CA THR A 108 -12.95 2.20 -10.70
C THR A 108 -13.61 3.58 -10.51
N ALA A 109 -14.39 3.78 -9.45
CA ALA A 109 -15.01 5.08 -9.15
C ALA A 109 -13.96 6.18 -8.91
N LEU A 110 -12.87 5.86 -8.20
CA LEU A 110 -11.74 6.77 -7.97
C LEU A 110 -11.02 7.15 -9.27
N GLN A 111 -10.84 6.21 -10.20
CA GLN A 111 -10.19 6.48 -11.49
C GLN A 111 -11.07 7.33 -12.42
N ALA A 112 -12.39 7.16 -12.34
CA ALA A 112 -13.34 7.93 -13.15
C ALA A 112 -13.51 9.38 -12.70
N GLN A 113 -13.11 9.72 -11.47
CA GLN A 113 -13.28 11.06 -10.90
C GLN A 113 -11.93 11.68 -10.52
N PRO A 114 -11.52 12.81 -11.10
CA PRO A 114 -10.35 13.54 -10.60
C PRO A 114 -10.63 14.08 -9.19
N GLY A 115 -9.59 14.19 -8.37
CA GLY A 115 -9.71 14.60 -6.97
C GLY A 115 -8.38 15.03 -6.35
N PRO A 116 -8.34 15.27 -5.04
CA PRO A 116 -7.10 15.55 -4.33
C PRO A 116 -6.13 14.35 -4.39
N PRO A 117 -4.85 14.55 -4.03
CA PRO A 117 -3.89 13.46 -3.87
C PRO A 117 -4.44 12.36 -2.94
N ARG A 118 -4.12 11.11 -3.25
CA ARG A 118 -4.69 9.94 -2.56
C ARG A 118 -3.62 9.10 -1.89
N LEU A 119 -3.85 8.76 -0.63
CA LEU A 119 -3.05 7.77 0.09
C LEU A 119 -3.84 6.48 0.23
N LEU A 120 -3.24 5.36 -0.15
CA LEU A 120 -3.78 4.04 0.15
C LEU A 120 -3.49 3.72 1.62
N LEU A 121 -4.54 3.50 2.41
CA LEU A 121 -4.43 2.87 3.72
C LEU A 121 -4.68 1.38 3.54
N SER A 122 -3.69 0.56 3.85
CA SER A 122 -3.81 -0.90 3.77
C SER A 122 -3.19 -1.58 4.98
N PRO A 123 -3.76 -2.66 5.52
CA PRO A 123 -3.10 -3.39 6.60
C PRO A 123 -1.81 -4.06 6.10
N ILE A 124 -1.78 -4.44 4.82
CA ILE A 124 -0.67 -5.12 4.15
C ILE A 124 0.10 -4.10 3.28
N PRO A 125 1.42 -3.93 3.45
CA PRO A 125 2.22 -3.06 2.59
C PRO A 125 2.35 -3.63 1.16
N VAL A 126 2.64 -2.76 0.19
CA VAL A 126 2.95 -3.17 -1.20
C VAL A 126 4.20 -4.03 -1.24
N ASP A 127 5.25 -3.66 -0.51
CA ASP A 127 6.42 -4.50 -0.24
C ASP A 127 7.08 -4.09 1.08
N SER A 128 8.06 -4.82 1.58
CA SER A 128 8.82 -4.42 2.77
C SER A 128 10.21 -5.04 2.81
N VAL A 129 11.09 -4.51 3.66
CA VAL A 129 12.37 -5.18 4.02
C VAL A 129 12.25 -6.11 5.22
N GLY A 130 11.03 -6.30 5.73
CA GLY A 130 10.77 -7.16 6.88
C GLY A 130 10.60 -8.63 6.49
N THR A 131 10.04 -9.42 7.40
CA THR A 131 9.93 -10.87 7.19
C THR A 131 8.91 -11.25 6.12
N HIS A 132 7.94 -10.39 5.83
CA HIS A 132 6.90 -10.64 4.82
C HIS A 132 7.26 -10.05 3.46
N GLY A 133 8.32 -9.26 3.35
CA GLY A 133 8.82 -8.69 2.10
C GLY A 133 9.07 -9.72 1.01
N PHE A 134 9.11 -9.27 -0.25
CA PHE A 134 9.51 -10.11 -1.37
C PHE A 134 10.91 -10.70 -1.12
N GLY A 135 11.05 -12.03 -1.24
CA GLY A 135 12.29 -12.75 -0.92
C GLY A 135 12.52 -13.02 0.58
N GLY A 136 11.67 -12.51 1.47
CA GLY A 136 11.75 -12.74 2.92
C GLY A 136 11.32 -14.15 3.34
N ARG A 137 11.29 -14.42 4.65
CA ARG A 137 10.94 -15.74 5.19
C ARG A 137 9.47 -16.11 5.04
N LEU A 138 8.56 -15.13 5.16
CA LEU A 138 7.11 -15.35 5.12
C LEU A 138 6.46 -14.93 3.79
N GLN A 139 7.09 -14.03 3.03
CA GLN A 139 6.67 -13.60 1.68
C GLN A 139 5.16 -13.37 1.53
N ARG A 140 4.60 -12.49 2.36
CA ARG A 140 3.17 -12.13 2.30
C ARG A 140 2.93 -10.75 1.68
N THR A 141 3.97 -10.00 1.42
CA THR A 141 3.96 -8.67 0.82
C THR A 141 4.82 -8.72 -0.44
N GLY A 142 4.64 -7.76 -1.32
CA GLY A 142 5.24 -7.73 -2.65
C GLY A 142 4.15 -7.42 -3.68
N PHE A 143 4.45 -6.50 -4.60
CA PHE A 143 3.48 -5.97 -5.55
C PHE A 143 2.68 -7.06 -6.29
N ARG A 144 3.39 -8.09 -6.78
CA ARG A 144 2.80 -9.24 -7.49
C ARG A 144 1.79 -10.05 -6.68
N TYR A 145 1.77 -9.90 -5.36
CA TYR A 145 0.88 -10.64 -4.46
C TYR A 145 -0.35 -9.83 -4.06
N LEU A 146 -0.46 -8.57 -4.49
CA LEU A 146 -1.63 -7.74 -4.23
C LEU A 146 -2.83 -8.19 -5.08
N PRO A 147 -4.07 -7.85 -4.69
CA PRO A 147 -5.22 -8.02 -5.56
C PRO A 147 -5.02 -7.30 -6.92
N PRO A 148 -5.44 -7.88 -8.06
CA PRO A 148 -5.20 -7.30 -9.39
C PRO A 148 -5.70 -5.86 -9.56
N ALA A 149 -6.86 -5.52 -8.98
CA ALA A 149 -7.39 -4.16 -9.03
C ALA A 149 -6.48 -3.14 -8.31
N VAL A 150 -5.88 -3.54 -7.18
CA VAL A 150 -4.93 -2.71 -6.43
C VAL A 150 -3.64 -2.51 -7.23
N GLN A 151 -3.13 -3.57 -7.86
CA GLN A 151 -1.96 -3.49 -8.74
C GLN A 151 -2.20 -2.48 -9.88
N GLN A 152 -3.34 -2.58 -10.56
CA GLN A 152 -3.71 -1.67 -11.64
C GLN A 152 -3.84 -0.22 -11.16
N ALA A 153 -4.45 0.00 -9.99
CA ALA A 153 -4.59 1.34 -9.42
C ALA A 153 -3.22 1.98 -9.07
N LEU A 154 -2.29 1.19 -8.52
CA LEU A 154 -0.92 1.65 -8.25
C LEU A 154 -0.17 1.98 -9.53
N LEU A 155 -0.24 1.12 -10.56
CA LEU A 155 0.41 1.38 -11.85
C LEU A 155 -0.18 2.58 -12.58
N ALA A 156 -1.49 2.78 -12.47
CA ALA A 156 -2.20 3.92 -13.05
C ALA A 156 -1.88 5.26 -12.38
N GLY A 157 -1.19 5.27 -11.24
CA GLY A 157 -0.92 6.50 -10.47
C GLY A 157 -2.14 7.00 -9.70
N THR A 158 -3.10 6.12 -9.37
CA THR A 158 -4.26 6.49 -8.53
C THR A 158 -3.83 6.99 -7.15
N PHE A 159 -2.68 6.52 -6.65
CA PHE A 159 -2.14 6.83 -5.33
C PHE A 159 -0.79 7.51 -5.42
N VAL A 160 -0.57 8.49 -4.55
CA VAL A 160 0.74 9.16 -4.40
C VAL A 160 1.58 8.51 -3.29
N GLY A 161 0.92 7.79 -2.38
CA GLY A 161 1.61 7.02 -1.36
C GLY A 161 0.75 5.95 -0.70
N VAL A 162 1.40 5.10 0.10
CA VAL A 162 0.79 3.98 0.81
C VAL A 162 1.16 4.04 2.30
N VAL A 163 0.21 3.80 3.19
CA VAL A 163 0.39 3.73 4.64
C VAL A 163 -0.08 2.38 5.15
N SER A 164 0.78 1.68 5.89
CA SER A 164 0.52 0.29 6.31
C SER A 164 1.15 -0.08 7.65
N GLY A 165 0.84 -1.28 8.15
CA GLY A 165 1.23 -1.70 9.50
C GLY A 165 1.69 -3.14 9.70
N LEU A 166 1.59 -4.05 8.73
CA LEU A 166 1.89 -5.47 8.95
C LEU A 166 3.30 -5.75 9.53
N GLU A 167 4.32 -5.04 9.05
CA GLU A 167 5.68 -5.28 9.54
C GLU A 167 5.89 -4.66 10.90
N ARG A 168 6.47 -5.44 11.83
CA ARG A 168 6.80 -5.01 13.19
C ARG A 168 8.05 -4.11 13.27
N SER A 169 8.17 -3.21 12.30
CA SER A 169 9.21 -2.21 12.13
C SER A 169 8.59 -0.90 11.61
N LEU A 170 9.41 0.16 11.55
CA LEU A 170 9.10 1.43 10.92
C LEU A 170 9.93 1.51 9.63
N GLN A 171 9.28 1.80 8.51
CA GLN A 171 9.94 1.90 7.21
C GLN A 171 9.37 3.09 6.43
N VAL A 172 10.23 3.84 5.76
CA VAL A 172 9.83 4.84 4.76
C VAL A 172 10.62 4.58 3.49
N ALA A 173 9.90 4.37 2.40
CA ALA A 173 10.42 4.32 1.05
C ALA A 173 9.89 5.53 0.26
N LYS A 174 10.75 6.34 -0.33
CA LYS A 174 10.34 7.49 -1.16
C LYS A 174 9.69 7.04 -2.46
N ASP A 175 10.04 5.85 -2.91
CA ASP A 175 9.59 5.30 -4.18
C ASP A 175 9.59 3.76 -4.17
N LEU A 176 8.45 3.20 -4.56
CA LEU A 176 8.25 1.76 -4.68
C LEU A 176 8.69 1.18 -6.04
N GLU A 177 9.09 1.99 -7.02
CA GLU A 177 9.47 1.52 -8.36
C GLU A 177 10.42 0.33 -8.32
N GLY A 178 11.51 0.42 -7.55
CA GLY A 178 12.50 -0.66 -7.46
C GLY A 178 11.92 -1.98 -6.95
N ALA A 179 10.95 -1.92 -6.03
CA ALA A 179 10.24 -3.10 -5.52
C ALA A 179 9.26 -3.67 -6.56
N ILE A 180 8.52 -2.79 -7.26
CA ILE A 180 7.55 -3.18 -8.29
C ILE A 180 8.26 -3.84 -9.47
N ILE A 181 9.36 -3.27 -9.96
CA ILE A 181 10.15 -3.85 -11.06
C ILE A 181 10.70 -5.22 -10.70
N ARG A 182 11.25 -5.39 -9.48
CA ARG A 182 11.80 -6.69 -9.03
C ARG A 182 10.72 -7.75 -8.86
N GLY A 183 9.52 -7.36 -8.43
CA GLY A 183 8.42 -8.27 -8.19
C GLY A 183 7.66 -8.67 -9.46
N ASP A 184 7.43 -7.73 -10.35
CA ASP A 184 6.44 -7.86 -11.43
C ASP A 184 6.90 -7.31 -12.79
N ARG A 185 8.10 -6.73 -12.88
CA ARG A 185 8.64 -6.18 -14.14
C ARG A 185 7.73 -5.12 -14.77
N SER A 186 7.11 -4.30 -13.92
CA SER A 186 6.19 -3.24 -14.32
C SER A 186 6.71 -1.88 -13.84
N PHE A 187 6.49 -0.83 -14.64
CA PHE A 187 6.85 0.56 -14.29
C PHE A 187 5.59 1.36 -13.94
N PRO A 188 5.48 1.91 -12.71
CA PRO A 188 4.34 2.76 -12.36
C PRO A 188 4.42 4.11 -13.09
N ARG A 189 3.25 4.69 -13.44
CA ARG A 189 3.17 6.02 -14.11
C ARG A 189 3.77 7.15 -13.29
N THR A 190 3.72 7.04 -11.97
CA THR A 190 4.21 8.01 -11.01
C THR A 190 4.98 7.31 -9.90
N PRO A 191 6.00 7.97 -9.30
CA PRO A 191 6.55 7.53 -8.03
C PRO A 191 5.44 7.37 -6.99
N VAL A 192 5.51 6.27 -6.23
CA VAL A 192 4.60 6.01 -5.10
C VAL A 192 5.45 5.80 -3.87
N PHE A 193 5.31 6.66 -2.87
CA PHE A 193 6.02 6.46 -1.60
C PHE A 193 5.29 5.44 -0.73
N GLN A 194 5.99 4.84 0.22
CA GLN A 194 5.38 3.96 1.20
C GLN A 194 5.89 4.22 2.60
N VAL A 195 4.96 4.17 3.54
CA VAL A 195 5.20 4.20 4.97
C VAL A 195 4.68 2.92 5.60
N ILE A 196 5.51 2.30 6.43
CA ILE A 196 5.12 1.19 7.30
C ILE A 196 5.32 1.64 8.74
N SER A 197 4.25 1.61 9.53
CA SER A 197 4.24 2.06 10.93
C SER A 197 3.84 0.94 11.91
N GLY A 198 4.23 -0.30 11.62
CA GLY A 198 3.75 -1.46 12.40
C GLY A 198 4.45 -1.68 13.74
N ALA A 199 5.59 -1.05 13.99
CA ALA A 199 6.22 -1.07 15.31
C ALA A 199 5.38 -0.41 16.41
N ALA A 200 4.30 0.32 16.07
CA ALA A 200 3.36 0.90 17.03
C ALA A 200 2.63 -0.19 17.85
N GLY A 201 2.28 -1.32 17.22
CA GLY A 201 1.67 -2.48 17.89
C GLY A 201 2.67 -3.40 18.60
N GLY A 202 3.98 -3.12 18.46
CA GLY A 202 5.05 -3.92 19.01
C GLY A 202 6.16 -4.16 17.99
N SER A 203 7.41 -3.96 18.37
CA SER A 203 8.54 -4.11 17.46
C SER A 203 9.23 -5.48 17.59
N ILE A 204 9.82 -5.96 16.50
CA ILE A 204 10.64 -7.19 16.51
C ILE A 204 11.81 -7.02 15.54
N HIS A 205 12.99 -7.48 15.97
CA HIS A 205 14.14 -7.58 15.07
C HIS A 205 13.88 -8.69 14.03
N THR A 206 14.12 -8.39 12.75
CA THR A 206 14.08 -9.37 11.67
C THR A 206 15.50 -9.75 11.27
N PRO A 207 15.93 -11.01 11.48
CA PRO A 207 17.27 -11.45 11.09
C PRO A 207 17.53 -11.24 9.61
N ILE A 208 18.75 -10.85 9.23
CA ILE A 208 19.12 -10.53 7.84
C ILE A 208 18.71 -11.63 6.85
N THR A 209 18.87 -12.90 7.21
CA THR A 209 18.52 -14.06 6.38
C THR A 209 17.02 -14.28 6.18
N SER A 210 16.18 -13.54 6.90
CA SER A 210 14.71 -13.62 6.85
C SER A 210 14.06 -12.40 6.19
N ARG A 211 14.86 -11.41 5.79
CA ARG A 211 14.40 -10.11 5.29
C ARG A 211 14.04 -10.15 3.82
N GLY A 212 13.05 -9.35 3.44
CA GLY A 212 12.77 -9.05 2.04
C GLY A 212 13.89 -8.24 1.40
N ASN A 213 14.06 -8.39 0.09
CA ASN A 213 15.09 -7.74 -0.72
C ASN A 213 14.53 -6.99 -1.95
N GLY A 214 13.19 -6.92 -2.06
CA GLY A 214 12.51 -6.14 -3.09
C GLY A 214 12.61 -4.64 -2.85
N LEU A 215 12.36 -4.21 -1.60
CA LEU A 215 12.41 -2.82 -1.17
C LEU A 215 13.77 -2.42 -0.58
N ILE A 216 14.15 -1.15 -0.72
CA ILE A 216 15.26 -0.54 0.02
C ILE A 216 14.73 0.78 0.59
N PRO A 217 14.41 0.86 1.89
CA PRO A 217 13.87 2.08 2.49
C PRO A 217 14.98 3.10 2.75
N GLU A 218 14.65 4.39 2.67
CA GLU A 218 15.55 5.47 3.09
C GLU A 218 15.58 5.64 4.60
N ILE A 219 14.51 5.27 5.30
CA ILE A 219 14.46 5.25 6.76
C ILE A 219 13.93 3.91 7.23
N GLU A 220 14.65 3.28 8.16
CA GLU A 220 14.23 2.05 8.81
C GLU A 220 14.54 2.09 10.31
N SER A 221 13.62 1.55 11.12
CA SER A 221 13.86 1.27 12.53
C SER A 221 13.07 0.05 12.99
N GLU A 222 13.71 -0.85 13.72
CA GLU A 222 13.06 -2.00 14.38
C GLU A 222 12.71 -1.70 15.85
N HIS A 223 12.77 -0.44 16.25
CA HIS A 223 12.38 0.02 17.57
C HIS A 223 10.89 0.42 17.61
N LEU A 224 10.29 0.29 18.79
CA LEU A 224 8.94 0.78 19.06
C LEU A 224 8.81 2.26 18.69
N GLY A 225 7.68 2.61 18.09
CA GLY A 225 7.47 3.96 17.62
C GLY A 225 6.30 4.06 16.65
N PHE A 226 6.21 5.17 15.95
CA PHE A 226 5.13 5.46 15.01
C PHE A 226 5.62 6.42 13.93
N VAL A 227 4.87 6.49 12.82
CA VAL A 227 5.10 7.50 11.79
C VAL A 227 4.04 8.59 11.86
N ARG A 228 4.47 9.84 11.75
CA ARG A 228 3.60 11.01 11.63
C ARG A 228 3.73 11.57 10.21
N LEU A 229 2.58 11.79 9.58
CA LEU A 229 2.49 12.48 8.29
C LEU A 229 2.01 13.90 8.54
N LEU A 230 2.78 14.89 8.09
CA LEU A 230 2.40 16.29 8.07
C LEU A 230 2.14 16.66 6.60
N VAL A 231 0.87 16.81 6.25
CA VAL A 231 0.42 17.02 4.88
C VAL A 231 0.15 18.51 4.69
N ASP A 232 0.84 19.12 3.72
CA ASP A 232 0.56 20.47 3.22
C ASP A 232 -0.09 20.36 1.83
N ARG A 233 -0.36 21.47 1.15
CA ARG A 233 -1.03 21.51 -0.15
C ARG A 233 -0.29 20.70 -1.22
N ASP A 234 1.03 20.83 -1.28
CA ASP A 234 1.84 20.30 -2.38
C ASP A 234 2.86 19.25 -1.92
N SER A 235 2.99 19.02 -0.61
CA SER A 235 4.03 18.16 -0.05
C SER A 235 3.58 17.44 1.22
N VAL A 236 4.28 16.36 1.54
CA VAL A 236 4.14 15.62 2.79
C VAL A 236 5.49 15.48 3.48
N ASP A 237 5.56 15.90 4.74
CA ASP A 237 6.68 15.67 5.65
C ASP A 237 6.38 14.41 6.48
N ILE A 238 7.13 13.35 6.19
CA ILE A 238 7.02 12.03 6.79
C ILE A 238 8.05 11.93 7.91
N ARG A 239 7.59 11.80 9.16
CA ARG A 239 8.44 11.74 10.35
C ARG A 239 8.34 10.40 11.05
N VAL A 240 9.46 9.70 11.14
CA VAL A 240 9.58 8.44 11.86
C VAL A 240 10.04 8.74 13.28
N HIS A 241 9.17 8.46 14.26
CA HIS A 241 9.49 8.59 15.68
C HIS A 241 9.78 7.20 16.25
N ALA A 242 10.99 6.96 16.74
CA ALA A 242 11.42 5.67 17.28
C ALA A 242 12.04 5.81 18.67
N ARG A 243 11.77 4.84 19.56
CA ARG A 243 12.33 4.80 20.91
C ARG A 243 13.60 3.94 20.95
N VAL A 244 14.74 4.58 20.77
CA VAL A 244 16.07 3.96 20.70
C VAL A 244 16.80 4.15 22.04
N ALA A 245 17.25 3.06 22.67
CA ALA A 245 17.95 3.09 23.97
C ALA A 245 17.23 3.95 25.03
N GLY A 246 15.89 3.87 25.07
CA GLY A 246 15.04 4.60 26.01
C GLY A 246 14.72 6.05 25.64
N ARG A 247 15.28 6.59 24.55
CA ARG A 247 15.06 7.98 24.10
C ARG A 247 14.29 8.03 22.78
N TRP A 248 13.47 9.05 22.60
CA TRP A 248 12.83 9.32 21.32
C TRP A 248 13.83 9.92 20.34
N GLN A 249 13.90 9.34 19.16
CA GLN A 249 14.64 9.86 18.00
C GLN A 249 13.66 10.09 16.85
N GLU A 250 13.99 11.04 15.99
CA GLU A 250 13.21 11.43 14.83
C GLU A 250 14.10 11.41 13.59
N ALA A 251 13.59 10.84 12.51
CA ALA A 251 14.13 10.98 11.17
C ALA A 251 12.99 11.39 10.24
N SER A 252 13.28 12.21 9.22
CA SER A 252 12.23 12.69 8.32
C SER A 252 12.63 12.77 6.86
N VAL A 253 11.62 12.78 6.00
CA VAL A 253 11.72 13.02 4.56
C VAL A 253 10.53 13.84 4.10
N VAL A 254 10.77 14.79 3.19
CA VAL A 254 9.73 15.56 2.52
C VAL A 254 9.58 15.08 1.08
N LEU A 255 8.35 14.84 0.63
CA LEU A 255 8.01 14.35 -0.70
C LEU A 255 6.90 15.19 -1.33
N PRO A 256 6.85 15.34 -2.67
CA PRO A 256 5.77 16.01 -3.35
C PRO A 256 4.48 15.17 -3.33
N LEU A 257 3.31 15.82 -3.20
CA LEU A 257 2.00 15.19 -3.36
C LEU A 257 1.50 15.19 -4.81
N VAL A 258 2.19 15.92 -5.69
CA VAL A 258 1.99 15.88 -7.14
C VAL A 258 3.31 15.45 -7.77
N PRO A 259 3.59 14.13 -7.83
CA PRO A 259 4.85 13.65 -8.36
C PRO A 259 4.94 13.84 -9.88
N GLU A 260 6.17 13.97 -10.40
CA GLU A 260 6.43 14.05 -11.84
C GLU A 260 6.05 12.73 -12.53
N LEU A 261 5.37 12.83 -13.68
CA LEU A 261 5.00 11.68 -14.51
C LEU A 261 6.26 11.04 -15.12
N ARG A 262 6.35 9.71 -15.08
CA ARG A 262 7.52 8.96 -15.59
C ARG A 262 7.37 8.42 -17.01
N GLY A 263 6.18 8.55 -17.61
CA GLY A 263 5.87 8.02 -18.95
C GLY A 263 4.63 7.12 -18.94
N GLU A 264 4.39 6.40 -20.04
CA GLU A 264 3.36 5.35 -20.08
C GLU A 264 3.83 4.10 -19.32
N VAL A 265 2.88 3.26 -18.89
CA VAL A 265 3.21 1.96 -18.28
C VAL A 265 3.79 1.07 -19.37
N GLU A 266 5.09 0.87 -19.34
CA GLU A 266 5.76 -0.07 -20.24
C GLU A 266 5.98 -1.41 -19.52
N PRO A 267 5.73 -2.57 -20.17
CA PRO A 267 6.20 -3.83 -19.64
C PRO A 267 7.73 -3.80 -19.65
N ALA A 268 8.39 -4.20 -18.57
CA ALA A 268 9.84 -4.27 -18.61
C ALA A 268 10.24 -5.29 -19.68
N VAL A 269 11.17 -4.87 -20.54
CA VAL A 269 11.69 -5.70 -21.61
C VAL A 269 12.17 -7.01 -20.98
N THR A 270 11.61 -8.12 -21.44
CA THR A 270 12.03 -9.43 -20.98
C THR A 270 13.45 -9.65 -21.48
N ILE A 271 14.45 -9.42 -20.63
CA ILE A 271 15.77 -9.99 -20.85
C ILE A 271 15.56 -11.50 -20.71
N GLN A 272 15.43 -12.22 -21.82
CA GLN A 272 15.69 -13.65 -21.78
C GLN A 272 17.19 -13.77 -21.48
N PRO A 273 17.60 -14.35 -20.35
CA PRO A 273 18.99 -14.71 -20.17
C PRO A 273 19.25 -15.83 -21.18
N CYS A 274 19.72 -15.49 -22.38
CA CYS A 274 20.22 -16.53 -23.24
C CYS A 274 21.53 -17.02 -22.63
N GLN A 275 21.49 -18.24 -22.12
CA GLN A 275 22.71 -18.99 -21.87
C GLN A 275 23.34 -19.32 -23.23
N GLY A 276 24.07 -18.34 -23.80
CA GLY A 276 24.89 -18.54 -24.99
C GLY A 276 24.61 -17.66 -26.22
N CYS A 277 23.92 -16.52 -26.13
CA CYS A 277 24.00 -15.58 -27.27
C CYS A 277 25.37 -14.91 -27.30
N ASP A 278 25.90 -14.77 -28.50
CA ASP A 278 26.98 -13.83 -28.79
C ASP A 278 26.46 -12.39 -28.53
N PRO A 279 27.07 -11.61 -27.63
CA PRO A 279 26.56 -10.30 -27.20
C PRO A 279 26.52 -9.23 -28.31
N VAL A 280 26.96 -9.56 -29.53
CA VAL A 280 27.12 -8.59 -30.62
C VAL A 280 25.96 -8.61 -31.62
N ASP A 281 25.21 -9.72 -31.77
CA ASP A 281 24.33 -9.90 -32.95
C ASP A 281 22.84 -10.23 -32.71
N ALA A 282 22.35 -10.49 -31.50
CA ALA A 282 20.90 -10.69 -31.30
C ALA A 282 20.48 -10.56 -29.83
N ALA A 283 20.29 -9.33 -29.37
CA ALA A 283 19.51 -9.02 -28.18
C ALA A 283 18.22 -8.28 -28.56
N ALA A 284 17.55 -8.63 -29.67
CA ALA A 284 16.23 -8.10 -29.99
C ALA A 284 15.56 -8.91 -31.11
N ASP A 285 14.27 -9.19 -30.90
CA ASP A 285 13.21 -9.34 -31.90
C ASP A 285 13.14 -10.59 -32.80
N GLY A 286 12.30 -11.55 -32.40
CA GLY A 286 11.76 -12.58 -33.31
C GLY A 286 10.93 -13.67 -32.63
N ASP A 287 9.86 -14.12 -33.30
CA ASP A 287 9.02 -15.25 -32.87
C ASP A 287 9.86 -16.54 -32.77
N VAL A 288 10.05 -17.06 -31.54
CA VAL A 288 10.77 -18.32 -31.34
C VAL A 288 9.78 -19.49 -31.39
N VAL A 289 9.73 -20.17 -32.53
CA VAL A 289 9.23 -21.55 -32.62
C VAL A 289 10.23 -22.44 -31.89
N VAL A 290 9.85 -22.97 -30.73
CA VAL A 290 10.66 -23.97 -30.02
C VAL A 290 10.33 -25.36 -30.58
N PRO A 291 11.24 -26.06 -31.28
CA PRO A 291 11.04 -27.47 -31.61
C PRO A 291 11.10 -28.24 -30.29
N ARG A 292 9.98 -28.86 -29.88
CA ARG A 292 10.00 -29.81 -28.77
C ARG A 292 10.82 -31.03 -29.19
N GLY A 293 12.07 -31.10 -28.73
CA GLY A 293 12.83 -32.35 -28.75
C GLY A 293 12.12 -33.43 -27.93
N GLU A 294 12.32 -34.70 -28.30
CA GLU A 294 11.64 -35.82 -27.67
C GLU A 294 11.93 -35.89 -26.16
N ARG A 295 10.86 -36.13 -25.37
CA ARG A 295 10.98 -36.31 -23.92
C ARG A 295 11.82 -37.57 -23.61
N PRO A 296 12.79 -37.50 -22.69
CA PRO A 296 13.46 -38.70 -22.20
C PRO A 296 12.45 -39.61 -21.50
N ARG A 297 12.58 -40.92 -21.71
CA ARG A 297 11.83 -41.98 -21.02
C ARG A 297 12.37 -42.21 -19.62
#